data_AF-A0A3P7XWA1-F1
#
_entry.id   AF-A0A3P7XWA1-F1
#
_cell.length_a   1.000
_cell.length_b   1.000
_cell.length_c   1.000
_cell.angle_alpha   90.00
_cell.angle_beta   90.00
_cell.angle_gamma   90.00
#
_symmetry.space_group_name_H-M   'P 1'
#
loop_
_entity.id
_entity.type
_entity.pdbx_description
1 polymer ?
#
loop_
_entity_poly.entity_id
_entity_poly.type
_entity_poly.pdbx_seq_one_letter_code
_entity_poly.pdbx_strand_id
1 'polypeptide(L)'
;MISADEPWLCTNAYVMHDTGKWKDLNLKFVLTSWRDHVGLPRTSGDLSFLEHTWPAVHKLMSVALLEWDQDSDGMIENFGKADQTYDAWRMEGVSAYCGSLWLASLRVAAEIARTLGYEESEKVYMTTLSKARKVFIDRLWTGTYFRFCERSRSRESIMADQLCGVWFLQSVSPELAADVLPSDMVRAALKTVYDYNVCRFAGGRMGAVNGMRPDGHVDREYIQADEVWTGVTYAVAAFLLQLGEIDKAFHTASGCYETCFERAGLQYQTPEALYETR
;
A
#
# COMPACT_ATOMS: atom_id res chain seq x y z
N MET A 1 -1.43 -12.85 -35.83
CA MET A 1 -0.06 -12.75 -35.31
C MET A 1 -0.02 -11.58 -34.35
N ILE A 2 -0.13 -11.86 -33.05
CA ILE A 2 0.51 -11.06 -32.01
C ILE A 2 1.11 -12.14 -31.14
N SER A 3 2.42 -12.33 -31.25
CA SER A 3 3.16 -13.26 -30.41
C SER A 3 2.83 -12.95 -28.96
N ALA A 4 2.56 -13.97 -28.16
CA ALA A 4 2.72 -13.82 -26.72
C ALA A 4 4.12 -13.22 -26.50
N ASP A 5 4.18 -12.01 -25.95
CA ASP A 5 5.42 -11.25 -25.83
C ASP A 5 6.50 -12.07 -25.10
N GLU A 6 7.74 -11.95 -25.56
CA GLU A 6 8.87 -12.74 -25.05
C GLU A 6 9.13 -12.41 -23.57
N PRO A 7 8.87 -13.33 -22.63
CA PRO A 7 9.11 -13.07 -21.22
C PRO A 7 10.58 -12.72 -21.00
N TRP A 8 10.84 -11.81 -20.06
CA TRP A 8 12.17 -11.29 -19.70
C TRP A 8 12.88 -10.39 -20.74
N LEU A 9 12.51 -10.44 -22.02
CA LEU A 9 13.07 -9.58 -23.07
C LEU A 9 12.17 -8.37 -23.36
N CYS A 10 10.87 -8.63 -23.55
CA CYS A 10 9.86 -7.61 -23.77
C CYS A 10 9.12 -7.33 -22.46
N THR A 11 9.71 -6.46 -21.62
CA THR A 11 9.05 -6.00 -20.39
C THR A 11 7.96 -4.96 -20.70
N ASN A 12 7.08 -4.67 -19.73
CA ASN A 12 5.95 -3.76 -19.89
C ASN A 12 4.93 -4.15 -20.98
N ALA A 13 4.63 -5.45 -21.10
CA ALA A 13 3.57 -5.95 -22.00
C ALA A 13 2.14 -5.49 -21.60
N TYR A 14 1.96 -4.96 -20.39
CA TYR A 14 0.71 -4.32 -20.00
C TYR A 14 0.55 -2.98 -20.73
N VAL A 15 -0.51 -2.85 -21.53
CA VAL A 15 -0.73 -1.71 -22.44
C VAL A 15 -1.96 -0.86 -22.10
N MET A 16 -2.75 -1.21 -21.07
CA MET A 16 -3.96 -0.44 -20.75
C MET A 16 -3.62 0.97 -20.25
N HIS A 17 -2.57 1.09 -19.44
CA HIS A 17 -2.03 2.36 -18.96
C HIS A 17 -0.49 2.35 -19.05
N ASP A 18 0.08 3.55 -19.19
CA ASP A 18 1.54 3.73 -19.09
C ASP A 18 1.97 3.58 -17.63
N THR A 19 2.58 2.44 -17.32
CA THR A 19 3.09 2.11 -15.98
C THR A 19 4.42 2.79 -15.66
N GLY A 20 5.11 3.38 -16.64
CA GLY A 20 6.42 4.00 -16.46
C GLY A 20 6.42 5.20 -15.51
N LYS A 21 5.24 5.73 -15.18
CA LYS A 21 5.06 6.88 -14.27
C LYS A 21 4.25 6.55 -13.02
N TRP A 22 3.97 5.28 -12.77
CA TRP A 22 3.23 4.86 -11.58
C TRP A 22 4.04 5.11 -10.30
N LYS A 23 3.36 5.60 -9.28
CA LYS A 23 3.96 6.01 -8.00
C LYS A 23 4.25 4.82 -7.09
N ASP A 24 3.47 3.76 -7.19
CA ASP A 24 3.58 2.63 -6.27
C ASP A 24 4.61 1.58 -6.70
N LEU A 25 4.89 1.40 -8.00
CA LEU A 25 5.80 0.36 -8.51
C LEU A 25 7.22 0.50 -7.94
N ASN A 26 7.81 1.70 -8.04
CA ASN A 26 9.16 1.95 -7.53
C ASN A 26 9.24 1.72 -6.02
N LEU A 27 8.20 2.13 -5.30
CA LEU A 27 8.14 2.05 -3.84
C LEU A 27 7.98 0.60 -3.38
N LYS A 28 7.10 -0.15 -4.06
CA LYS A 28 6.95 -1.60 -3.89
C LYS A 28 8.28 -2.31 -4.15
N PHE A 29 9.03 -1.96 -5.19
CA PHE A 29 10.35 -2.53 -5.45
C PHE A 29 11.34 -2.31 -4.30
N VAL A 30 11.38 -1.10 -3.73
CA VAL A 30 12.23 -0.79 -2.57
C VAL A 30 11.83 -1.65 -1.37
N LEU A 31 10.54 -1.73 -1.06
CA LEU A 31 10.02 -2.53 0.04
C LEU A 31 10.29 -4.03 -0.15
N THR A 32 10.07 -4.57 -1.36
CA THR A 32 10.32 -5.98 -1.64
C THR A 32 11.80 -6.31 -1.65
N SER A 33 12.68 -5.38 -2.04
CA SER A 33 14.14 -5.57 -1.92
C SER A 33 14.53 -5.77 -0.45
N TRP A 34 13.93 -5.01 0.47
CA TRP A 34 14.16 -5.22 1.90
C TRP A 34 13.55 -6.51 2.44
N ARG A 35 12.31 -6.82 2.04
CA ARG A 35 11.67 -8.12 2.37
C ARG A 35 12.58 -9.28 1.95
N ASP A 36 13.07 -9.26 0.72
CA ASP A 36 13.86 -10.36 0.16
C ASP A 36 15.23 -10.44 0.82
N HIS A 37 15.83 -9.30 1.17
CA HIS A 37 16.98 -9.29 2.05
C HIS A 37 16.63 -10.05 3.33
N VAL A 38 15.67 -9.58 4.14
CA VAL A 38 15.30 -10.15 5.46
C VAL A 38 14.86 -11.62 5.39
N GLY A 39 14.08 -11.99 4.38
CA GLY A 39 13.39 -13.28 4.31
C GLY A 39 14.16 -14.39 3.58
N LEU A 40 15.11 -14.07 2.72
CA LEU A 40 15.88 -15.09 2.01
C LEU A 40 16.98 -15.68 2.91
N PRO A 41 17.19 -17.02 2.87
CA PRO A 41 18.31 -17.65 3.56
C PRO A 41 19.64 -17.08 3.09
N ARG A 42 20.48 -16.64 4.03
CA ARG A 42 21.79 -16.05 3.75
C ARG A 42 22.78 -16.39 4.87
N THR A 43 24.07 -16.30 4.57
CA THR A 43 25.09 -16.39 5.62
C THR A 43 25.06 -15.13 6.48
N SER A 44 25.41 -15.28 7.76
CA SER A 44 25.43 -14.14 8.68
C SER A 44 26.40 -13.06 8.18
N GLY A 45 25.90 -11.83 8.04
CA GLY A 45 26.68 -10.70 7.54
C GLY A 45 26.78 -10.60 6.01
N ASP A 46 26.11 -11.45 5.24
CA ASP A 46 26.05 -11.33 3.79
C ASP A 46 25.16 -10.14 3.38
N LEU A 47 25.79 -9.12 2.80
CA LEU A 47 25.16 -7.90 2.30
C LEU A 47 25.06 -7.88 0.76
N SER A 48 25.51 -8.93 0.07
CA SER A 48 25.63 -8.96 -1.39
C SER A 48 24.32 -8.63 -2.12
N PHE A 49 23.18 -9.09 -1.59
CA PHE A 49 21.87 -8.76 -2.15
C PHE A 49 21.52 -7.26 -2.03
N LEU A 50 21.84 -6.64 -0.89
CA LEU A 50 21.65 -5.19 -0.71
C LEU A 50 22.61 -4.40 -1.59
N GLU A 51 23.87 -4.81 -1.67
CA GLU A 51 24.87 -4.19 -2.56
C GLU A 51 24.42 -4.25 -4.03
N HIS A 52 23.83 -5.37 -4.45
CA HIS A 52 23.30 -5.55 -5.80
C HIS A 52 22.08 -4.66 -6.09
N THR A 53 21.16 -4.56 -5.13
CA THR A 53 19.89 -3.83 -5.33
C THR A 53 20.00 -2.33 -5.04
N TRP A 54 20.99 -1.90 -4.25
CA TRP A 54 21.16 -0.52 -3.80
C TRP A 54 21.23 0.51 -4.93
N PRO A 55 21.99 0.33 -6.03
CA PRO A 55 22.01 1.30 -7.12
C PRO A 55 20.62 1.59 -7.70
N ALA A 56 19.79 0.55 -7.82
CA ALA A 56 18.40 0.70 -8.27
C ALA A 56 17.55 1.39 -7.21
N VAL A 57 17.59 0.94 -5.95
CA VAL A 57 16.86 1.57 -4.83
C VAL A 57 17.18 3.06 -4.74
N HIS A 58 18.45 3.42 -4.67
CA HIS A 58 18.90 4.81 -4.56
C HIS A 58 18.44 5.66 -5.76
N LYS A 59 18.55 5.12 -6.98
CA LYS A 59 18.09 5.81 -8.19
C LYS A 59 16.59 6.06 -8.18
N LEU A 60 15.80 5.06 -7.83
CA LEU A 60 14.34 5.15 -7.80
C LEU A 60 13.85 6.15 -6.74
N MET A 61 14.44 6.11 -5.53
CA MET A 61 14.13 7.08 -4.48
C MET A 61 14.52 8.51 -4.86
N SER A 62 15.64 8.68 -5.55
CA SER A 62 16.07 9.99 -6.07
C SER A 62 15.13 10.52 -7.15
N VAL A 63 14.66 9.66 -8.06
CA VAL A 63 13.66 10.02 -9.08
C VAL A 63 12.35 10.45 -8.43
N ALA A 64 11.87 9.70 -7.43
CA ALA A 64 10.65 10.06 -6.70
C ALA A 64 10.75 11.45 -6.07
N LEU A 65 11.87 11.75 -5.38
CA LEU A 65 12.12 13.07 -4.77
C LEU A 65 12.17 14.21 -5.79
N LEU A 66 12.73 13.97 -6.98
CA LEU A 66 12.93 15.02 -7.98
C LEU A 66 11.69 15.25 -8.86
N GLU A 67 10.91 14.21 -9.11
CA GLU A 67 9.85 14.24 -10.13
C GLU A 67 8.44 14.20 -9.54
N TRP A 68 8.27 13.67 -8.32
CA TRP A 68 6.94 13.39 -7.75
C TRP A 68 6.58 14.26 -6.57
N ASP A 69 7.56 14.81 -5.85
CA ASP A 69 7.37 15.86 -4.84
C ASP A 69 7.38 17.23 -5.55
N GLN A 70 6.19 17.78 -5.79
CA GLN A 70 6.03 18.99 -6.61
C GLN A 70 6.27 20.30 -5.86
N ASP A 71 6.18 20.29 -4.53
CA ASP A 71 6.30 21.48 -3.69
C ASP A 71 7.50 21.44 -2.71
N SER A 72 8.33 20.40 -2.81
CA SER A 72 9.55 20.17 -2.02
C SER A 72 9.30 20.05 -0.51
N ASP A 73 8.11 19.61 -0.12
CA ASP A 73 7.76 19.36 1.28
C ASP A 73 8.17 17.96 1.77
N GLY A 74 8.72 17.13 0.87
CA GLY A 74 9.19 15.77 1.12
C GLY A 74 8.14 14.70 0.85
N MET A 75 6.90 15.07 0.54
CA MET A 75 5.80 14.15 0.21
C MET A 75 5.62 14.05 -1.31
N ILE A 76 5.18 12.88 -1.79
CA ILE A 76 4.89 12.68 -3.22
C ILE A 76 3.41 12.92 -3.52
N GLU A 77 3.12 13.40 -4.73
CA GLU A 77 1.74 13.58 -5.22
C GLU A 77 1.36 12.61 -6.36
N ASN A 78 0.12 12.13 -6.31
CA ASN A 78 -0.56 11.53 -7.45
C ASN A 78 -1.08 12.62 -8.42
N PHE A 79 -1.14 12.30 -9.71
CA PHE A 79 -1.42 13.28 -10.78
C PHE A 79 -2.86 13.25 -11.32
N GLY A 80 -3.79 12.56 -10.65
CA GLY A 80 -5.19 12.53 -11.07
C GLY A 80 -5.46 11.64 -12.29
N LYS A 81 -4.61 10.62 -12.50
CA LYS A 81 -4.73 9.62 -13.57
C LYS A 81 -4.44 8.22 -13.00
N ALA A 82 -4.50 7.20 -13.85
CA ALA A 82 -4.01 5.86 -13.53
C ALA A 82 -2.49 5.92 -13.32
N ASP A 83 -2.06 6.09 -12.07
CA ASP A 83 -0.64 6.15 -11.68
C ASP A 83 -0.32 5.24 -10.48
N GLN A 84 -1.15 4.22 -10.27
CA GLN A 84 -0.99 3.18 -9.24
C GLN A 84 -1.93 2.00 -9.51
N THR A 85 -1.81 0.91 -8.73
CA THR A 85 -2.49 -0.38 -8.95
C THR A 85 -4.01 -0.34 -9.04
N TYR A 86 -4.68 0.58 -8.34
CA TYR A 86 -6.10 0.90 -8.51
C TYR A 86 -6.24 1.82 -9.73
N ASP A 87 -5.93 1.28 -10.89
CA ASP A 87 -5.77 1.99 -12.15
C ASP A 87 -7.06 2.65 -12.68
N ALA A 88 -8.22 2.22 -12.19
CA ALA A 88 -9.52 2.83 -12.43
C ALA A 88 -10.07 3.63 -11.22
N TRP A 89 -9.28 3.83 -10.15
CA TRP A 89 -9.63 4.66 -8.99
C TRP A 89 -8.69 5.85 -8.84
N ARG A 90 -9.16 7.02 -9.24
CA ARG A 90 -8.32 8.22 -9.37
C ARG A 90 -7.89 8.79 -8.01
N MET A 91 -6.57 8.86 -7.80
CA MET A 91 -5.93 9.62 -6.73
C MET A 91 -5.31 10.91 -7.28
N GLU A 92 -5.36 12.01 -6.53
CA GLU A 92 -4.69 13.27 -6.90
C GLU A 92 -4.24 14.04 -5.63
N GLY A 93 -3.04 14.62 -5.71
CA GLY A 93 -2.34 15.17 -4.55
C GLY A 93 -1.79 14.05 -3.67
N VAL A 94 -1.58 14.34 -2.39
CA VAL A 94 -1.15 13.33 -1.42
C VAL A 94 -2.29 12.30 -1.25
N SER A 95 -1.95 11.01 -1.37
CA SER A 95 -2.88 9.90 -1.15
C SER A 95 -2.43 9.01 0.00
N ALA A 96 -3.39 8.40 0.70
CA ALA A 96 -3.06 7.51 1.82
C ALA A 96 -2.25 6.29 1.33
N TYR A 97 -2.68 5.68 0.23
CA TYR A 97 -2.05 4.49 -0.34
C TYR A 97 -0.60 4.75 -0.80
N CYS A 98 -0.38 5.61 -1.80
CA CYS A 98 0.98 5.89 -2.30
C CYS A 98 1.82 6.59 -1.23
N GLY A 99 1.20 7.42 -0.39
CA GLY A 99 1.91 8.09 0.68
C GLY A 99 2.41 7.15 1.77
N SER A 100 1.61 6.17 2.20
CA SER A 100 2.07 5.18 3.17
C SER A 100 3.21 4.32 2.62
N LEU A 101 3.16 3.96 1.33
CA LEU A 101 4.27 3.31 0.63
C LEU A 101 5.52 4.18 0.65
N TRP A 102 5.37 5.48 0.35
CA TRP A 102 6.49 6.42 0.33
C TRP A 102 7.21 6.52 1.67
N LEU A 103 6.44 6.68 2.76
CA LEU A 103 7.02 6.75 4.11
C LEU A 103 7.75 5.44 4.46
N ALA A 104 7.16 4.29 4.16
CA ALA A 104 7.79 3.00 4.41
C ALA A 104 9.06 2.80 3.56
N SER A 105 9.03 3.17 2.27
CA SER A 105 10.18 3.09 1.37
C SER A 105 11.31 4.02 1.77
N LEU A 106 11.02 5.24 2.27
CA LEU A 106 12.04 6.12 2.84
C LEU A 106 12.71 5.50 4.05
N ARG A 107 11.94 4.90 4.96
CA ARG A 107 12.49 4.24 6.14
C ARG A 107 13.37 3.05 5.79
N VAL A 108 12.95 2.26 4.81
CA VAL A 108 13.71 1.14 4.26
C VAL A 108 14.98 1.60 3.53
N ALA A 109 14.89 2.63 2.68
CA ALA A 109 16.04 3.15 1.96
C ALA A 109 17.09 3.72 2.93
N ALA A 110 16.67 4.39 4.00
CA ALA A 110 17.55 4.82 5.08
C ALA A 110 18.24 3.62 5.76
N GLU A 111 17.49 2.54 6.01
CA GLU A 111 18.04 1.33 6.64
C GLU A 111 19.07 0.62 5.76
N ILE A 112 18.80 0.51 4.45
CA ILE A 112 19.75 -0.05 3.49
C ILE A 112 21.00 0.84 3.41
N ALA A 113 20.82 2.16 3.33
CA ALA A 113 21.93 3.12 3.31
C ALA A 113 22.84 2.96 4.54
N ARG A 114 22.23 2.92 5.74
CA ARG A 114 22.92 2.69 7.02
C ARG A 114 23.69 1.37 7.02
N THR A 115 23.04 0.30 6.58
CA THR A 115 23.61 -1.05 6.55
C THR A 115 24.83 -1.14 5.62
N LEU A 116 24.82 -0.40 4.51
CA LEU A 116 25.90 -0.36 3.52
C LEU A 116 26.93 0.76 3.77
N GLY A 117 26.75 1.60 4.81
CA GLY A 117 27.67 2.68 5.15
C GLY A 117 27.50 3.98 4.33
N TYR A 118 26.36 4.20 3.68
CA TYR A 118 26.03 5.43 2.96
C TYR A 118 25.37 6.48 3.87
N GLU A 119 26.14 7.04 4.81
CA GLU A 119 25.64 7.96 5.86
C GLU A 119 24.90 9.20 5.32
N GLU A 120 25.34 9.78 4.20
CA GLU A 120 24.70 10.97 3.63
C GLU A 120 23.32 10.62 3.04
N SER A 121 23.20 9.47 2.36
CA SER A 121 21.90 8.99 1.86
C SER A 121 20.95 8.65 3.01
N GLU A 122 21.46 8.03 4.08
CA GLU A 122 20.68 7.77 5.29
C GLU A 122 20.09 9.08 5.87
N LYS A 123 20.93 10.11 6.07
CA LYS A 123 20.50 11.42 6.60
C LYS A 123 19.44 12.06 5.72
N VAL A 124 19.62 12.02 4.40
CA VAL A 124 18.64 12.56 3.45
C VAL A 124 17.30 11.83 3.61
N TYR A 125 17.30 10.51 3.57
CA TYR A 125 16.05 9.74 3.65
C TYR A 125 15.34 9.87 4.99
N MET A 126 16.06 9.90 6.12
CA MET A 126 15.46 10.12 7.43
C MET A 126 14.91 11.55 7.59
N THR A 127 15.60 12.55 7.05
CA THR A 127 15.11 13.93 7.05
C THR A 127 13.85 14.06 6.21
N THR A 128 13.84 13.50 5.00
CA THR A 128 12.65 13.47 4.15
C THR A 128 11.51 12.72 4.82
N LEU A 129 11.77 11.55 5.43
CA LEU A 129 10.76 10.78 6.15
C LEU A 129 10.08 11.62 7.24
N SER A 130 10.86 12.38 8.02
CA SER A 130 10.30 13.26 9.05
C SER A 130 9.39 14.34 8.47
N LYS A 131 9.77 14.94 7.32
CA LYS A 131 8.96 15.98 6.67
C LYS A 131 7.70 15.40 6.03
N ALA A 132 7.87 14.35 5.21
CA ALA A 132 6.81 13.63 4.53
C ALA A 132 5.75 13.11 5.51
N ARG A 133 6.18 12.56 6.66
CA ARG A 133 5.26 12.08 7.70
C ARG A 133 4.39 13.19 8.26
N LYS A 134 4.98 14.36 8.51
CA LYS A 134 4.24 15.54 8.98
C LYS A 134 3.19 15.94 7.95
N VAL A 135 3.58 16.03 6.67
CA VAL A 135 2.67 16.36 5.56
C VAL A 135 1.54 15.35 5.45
N PHE A 136 1.86 14.05 5.46
CA PHE A 136 0.89 12.97 5.39
C PHE A 136 -0.15 13.06 6.51
N ILE A 137 0.28 13.28 7.75
CA ILE A 137 -0.62 13.43 8.90
C ILE A 137 -1.45 14.71 8.76
N ASP A 138 -0.80 15.86 8.53
CA ASP A 138 -1.46 17.17 8.49
C ASP A 138 -2.52 17.26 7.37
N ARG A 139 -2.24 16.65 6.21
CA ARG A 139 -3.15 16.69 5.04
C ARG A 139 -4.24 15.62 5.10
N LEU A 140 -3.96 14.42 5.62
CA LEU A 140 -4.87 13.28 5.47
C LEU A 140 -5.55 12.81 6.77
N TRP A 141 -4.98 13.05 7.95
CA TRP A 141 -5.55 12.52 9.19
C TRP A 141 -6.91 13.16 9.53
N THR A 142 -7.93 12.34 9.78
CA THR A 142 -9.29 12.81 10.12
C THR A 142 -9.58 12.78 11.63
N GLY A 143 -8.66 12.27 12.43
CA GLY A 143 -8.90 11.90 13.82
C GLY A 143 -9.24 10.43 14.03
N THR A 144 -9.62 9.70 12.98
CA THR A 144 -9.97 8.26 13.06
C THR A 144 -9.46 7.40 11.91
N TYR A 145 -9.18 7.99 10.75
CA TYR A 145 -8.58 7.32 9.58
C TYR A 145 -7.82 8.35 8.72
N PHE A 146 -7.14 7.91 7.66
CA PHE A 146 -6.52 8.78 6.68
C PHE A 146 -7.43 8.92 5.45
N ARG A 147 -7.70 10.16 5.03
CA ARG A 147 -8.44 10.47 3.79
C ARG A 147 -7.80 9.74 2.60
N PHE A 148 -8.62 9.25 1.68
CA PHE A 148 -8.17 8.55 0.48
C PHE A 148 -7.10 9.35 -0.31
N CYS A 149 -7.40 10.62 -0.59
CA CYS A 149 -6.46 11.59 -1.15
C CYS A 149 -6.95 13.02 -0.97
N GLU A 150 -6.13 14.02 -1.30
CA GLU A 150 -6.50 15.43 -1.19
C GLU A 150 -7.61 15.84 -2.17
N ARG A 151 -7.53 15.36 -3.42
CA ARG A 151 -8.35 15.85 -4.53
C ARG A 151 -8.95 14.71 -5.35
N SER A 152 -10.13 14.25 -4.95
CA SER A 152 -10.96 13.40 -5.82
C SER A 152 -12.42 13.45 -5.37
N ARG A 153 -13.32 12.86 -6.14
CA ARG A 153 -14.70 12.63 -5.67
C ARG A 153 -14.75 11.65 -4.51
N SER A 154 -13.76 10.78 -4.39
CA SER A 154 -13.57 9.81 -3.31
C SER A 154 -12.68 10.30 -2.17
N ARG A 155 -12.33 11.60 -2.12
CA ARG A 155 -11.32 12.13 -1.17
C ARG A 155 -11.56 11.74 0.28
N GLU A 156 -12.82 11.66 0.69
CA GLU A 156 -13.21 11.32 2.07
C GLU A 156 -13.39 9.83 2.33
N SER A 157 -13.30 9.00 1.29
CA SER A 157 -13.54 7.57 1.40
C SER A 157 -12.51 6.91 2.32
N ILE A 158 -12.98 6.00 3.15
CA ILE A 158 -12.18 5.12 3.97
C ILE A 158 -11.70 4.01 3.04
N MET A 159 -10.43 4.06 2.67
CA MET A 159 -9.82 3.04 1.84
C MET A 159 -9.36 1.86 2.69
N ALA A 160 -9.69 0.64 2.29
CA ALA A 160 -9.26 -0.57 2.98
C ALA A 160 -7.72 -0.65 3.10
N ASP A 161 -7.04 -0.21 2.04
CA ASP A 161 -5.59 -0.31 1.87
C ASP A 161 -4.84 1.02 2.19
N GLN A 162 -5.47 1.91 2.96
CA GLN A 162 -4.95 3.26 3.24
C GLN A 162 -3.56 3.29 3.87
N LEU A 163 -3.13 2.21 4.54
CA LEU A 163 -1.83 2.10 5.23
C LEU A 163 -1.02 0.88 4.74
N CYS A 164 -1.13 0.52 3.46
CA CYS A 164 -0.49 -0.66 2.89
C CYS A 164 1.04 -0.69 3.06
N GLY A 165 1.73 0.47 2.99
CA GLY A 165 3.17 0.53 3.23
C GLY A 165 3.55 0.19 4.67
N VAL A 166 2.72 0.61 5.63
CA VAL A 166 2.91 0.28 7.05
C VAL A 166 2.66 -1.20 7.29
N TRP A 167 1.57 -1.76 6.75
CA TRP A 167 1.28 -3.20 6.81
C TRP A 167 2.44 -4.04 6.26
N PHE A 168 2.92 -3.68 5.07
CA PHE A 168 3.99 -4.44 4.44
C PHE A 168 5.26 -4.41 5.30
N LEU A 169 5.68 -3.23 5.76
CA LEU A 169 6.87 -3.10 6.60
C LEU A 169 6.70 -3.79 7.95
N GLN A 170 5.51 -3.72 8.55
CA GLN A 170 5.17 -4.43 9.79
C GLN A 170 5.29 -5.95 9.65
N SER A 171 5.07 -6.48 8.43
CA SER A 171 5.17 -7.91 8.13
C SER A 171 6.61 -8.43 8.12
N VAL A 172 7.59 -7.56 7.86
CA VAL A 172 8.98 -7.96 7.61
C VAL A 172 9.96 -7.38 8.64
N SER A 173 9.66 -6.21 9.18
CA SER A 173 10.49 -5.47 10.13
C SER A 173 9.64 -4.55 11.03
N PRO A 174 8.94 -5.11 12.04
CA PRO A 174 8.12 -4.37 12.99
C PRO A 174 8.81 -3.15 13.62
N GLU A 175 10.10 -3.25 13.89
CA GLU A 175 10.93 -2.19 14.45
C GLU A 175 11.07 -1.00 13.51
N LEU A 176 11.20 -1.23 12.20
CA LEU A 176 11.23 -0.15 11.21
C LEU A 176 9.83 0.43 10.98
N ALA A 177 8.80 -0.41 11.02
CA ALA A 177 7.42 0.02 10.87
C ALA A 177 6.98 0.98 11.98
N ALA A 178 7.47 0.77 13.20
CA ALA A 178 7.21 1.65 14.35
C ALA A 178 7.71 3.09 14.13
N ASP A 179 8.72 3.28 13.27
CA ASP A 179 9.24 4.59 12.93
C ASP A 179 8.38 5.31 11.87
N VAL A 180 7.44 4.65 11.19
CA VAL A 180 6.75 5.22 10.02
C VAL A 180 5.60 6.15 10.41
N LEU A 181 4.72 5.70 11.30
CA LEU A 181 3.55 6.44 11.78
C LEU A 181 3.27 6.14 13.26
N PRO A 182 2.63 7.08 14.01
CA PRO A 182 2.21 6.83 15.39
C PRO A 182 1.28 5.60 15.52
N SER A 183 1.57 4.71 16.46
CA SER A 183 0.85 3.43 16.62
C SER A 183 -0.64 3.61 16.92
N ASP A 184 -1.01 4.65 17.66
CA ASP A 184 -2.38 5.01 17.96
C ASP A 184 -3.18 5.39 16.70
N MET A 185 -2.58 6.16 15.79
CA MET A 185 -3.21 6.50 14.50
C MET A 185 -3.36 5.26 13.62
N VAL A 186 -2.35 4.38 13.57
CA VAL A 186 -2.42 3.12 12.81
C VAL A 186 -3.55 2.22 13.33
N ARG A 187 -3.64 2.04 14.66
CA ARG A 187 -4.71 1.25 15.29
C ARG A 187 -6.09 1.85 15.04
N ALA A 188 -6.22 3.17 15.16
CA ALA A 188 -7.48 3.86 14.92
C ALA A 188 -7.92 3.73 13.45
N ALA A 189 -7.01 3.92 12.50
CA ALA A 189 -7.28 3.75 11.08
C ALA A 189 -7.75 2.33 10.76
N LEU A 190 -7.04 1.31 11.26
CA LEU A 190 -7.39 -0.08 10.99
C LEU A 190 -8.69 -0.51 11.67
N LYS A 191 -8.97 0.02 12.87
CA LYS A 191 -10.29 -0.14 13.52
C LYS A 191 -11.39 0.46 12.64
N THR A 192 -11.17 1.65 12.08
CA THR A 192 -12.14 2.31 11.19
C THR A 192 -12.37 1.48 9.93
N VAL A 193 -11.31 0.96 9.29
CA VAL A 193 -11.42 0.05 8.14
C VAL A 193 -12.26 -1.18 8.49
N TYR A 194 -12.00 -1.83 9.62
CA TYR A 194 -12.79 -2.98 10.04
C TYR A 194 -14.27 -2.62 10.31
N ASP A 195 -14.52 -1.56 11.06
CA ASP A 195 -15.88 -1.15 11.43
C ASP A 195 -16.71 -0.72 10.21
N TYR A 196 -16.07 -0.19 9.17
CA TYR A 196 -16.74 0.33 7.97
C TYR A 196 -16.63 -0.64 6.80
N ASN A 197 -15.45 -0.82 6.24
CA ASN A 197 -15.21 -1.57 5.01
C ASN A 197 -15.53 -3.07 5.16
N VAL A 198 -15.47 -3.62 6.37
CA VAL A 198 -15.84 -5.01 6.65
C VAL A 198 -17.26 -5.08 7.22
N CYS A 199 -17.47 -4.58 8.44
CA CYS A 199 -18.71 -4.82 9.18
C CYS A 199 -19.97 -4.21 8.53
N ARG A 200 -19.85 -3.08 7.82
CA ARG A 200 -20.97 -2.43 7.12
C ARG A 200 -21.16 -2.91 5.69
N PHE A 201 -20.26 -3.73 5.16
CA PHE A 201 -20.36 -4.30 3.82
C PHE A 201 -20.84 -5.74 3.86
N ALA A 202 -21.96 -6.06 3.17
CA ALA A 202 -22.54 -7.40 3.15
C ALA A 202 -22.70 -8.07 4.53
N GLY A 203 -22.93 -7.25 5.57
CA GLY A 203 -23.00 -7.67 6.96
C GLY A 203 -21.74 -8.36 7.49
N GLY A 204 -20.54 -7.96 7.03
CA GLY A 204 -19.25 -8.50 7.48
C GLY A 204 -18.83 -9.80 6.78
N ARG A 205 -19.65 -10.34 5.87
CA ARG A 205 -19.46 -11.71 5.37
C ARG A 205 -18.74 -11.81 4.04
N MET A 206 -18.23 -10.73 3.46
CA MET A 206 -17.61 -10.76 2.11
C MET A 206 -16.15 -10.34 2.04
N GLY A 207 -15.57 -9.88 3.15
CA GLY A 207 -14.24 -9.26 3.16
C GLY A 207 -14.31 -7.74 3.32
N ALA A 208 -13.25 -7.04 2.92
CA ALA A 208 -13.18 -5.59 3.01
C ALA A 208 -13.46 -4.96 1.64
N VAL A 209 -14.56 -4.20 1.50
CA VAL A 209 -14.78 -3.40 0.29
C VAL A 209 -13.74 -2.28 0.21
N ASN A 210 -13.22 -2.02 -0.98
CA ASN A 210 -12.08 -1.14 -1.18
C ASN A 210 -12.35 0.29 -0.68
N GLY A 211 -13.52 0.86 -0.98
CA GLY A 211 -13.92 2.21 -0.59
C GLY A 211 -15.27 2.27 0.13
N MET A 212 -15.28 2.83 1.34
CA MET A 212 -16.50 3.12 2.09
C MET A 212 -16.58 4.62 2.38
N ARG A 213 -17.75 5.24 2.18
CA ARG A 213 -17.98 6.63 2.57
C ARG A 213 -18.10 6.77 4.09
N PRO A 214 -17.79 7.94 4.68
CA PRO A 214 -17.90 8.15 6.13
C PRO A 214 -19.33 8.02 6.68
N ASP A 215 -20.33 8.16 5.81
CA ASP A 215 -21.75 7.92 6.13
C ASP A 215 -22.12 6.43 6.16
N GLY A 216 -21.21 5.53 5.77
CA GLY A 216 -21.38 4.08 5.80
C GLY A 216 -21.90 3.46 4.49
N HIS A 217 -22.06 4.24 3.41
CA HIS A 217 -22.39 3.69 2.10
C HIS A 217 -21.12 3.35 1.31
N VAL A 218 -21.16 2.29 0.50
CA VAL A 218 -20.06 1.93 -0.40
C VAL A 218 -19.79 3.09 -1.37
N ASP A 219 -18.51 3.41 -1.58
CA ASP A 219 -18.14 4.40 -2.57
C ASP A 219 -18.31 3.82 -3.98
N ARG A 220 -19.18 4.45 -4.77
CA ARG A 220 -19.54 4.02 -6.12
C ARG A 220 -19.10 5.01 -7.20
N GLU A 221 -18.23 5.97 -6.88
CA GLU A 221 -17.70 6.90 -7.89
C GLU A 221 -16.78 6.21 -8.91
N TYR A 222 -16.11 5.14 -8.49
CA TYR A 222 -15.19 4.35 -9.31
C TYR A 222 -15.48 2.87 -9.11
N ILE A 223 -15.35 2.09 -10.18
CA ILE A 223 -15.64 0.65 -10.16
C ILE A 223 -14.82 -0.09 -9.08
N GLN A 224 -13.52 0.22 -8.99
CA GLN A 224 -12.62 -0.40 -8.02
C GLN A 224 -12.90 0.01 -6.58
N ALA A 225 -13.62 1.11 -6.32
CA ALA A 225 -14.01 1.47 -4.96
C ALA A 225 -15.14 0.57 -4.42
N ASP A 226 -15.97 0.03 -5.32
CA ASP A 226 -17.12 -0.84 -5.04
C ASP A 226 -16.75 -2.33 -4.98
N GLU A 227 -15.49 -2.66 -5.28
CA GLU A 227 -14.97 -4.03 -5.28
C GLU A 227 -14.44 -4.44 -3.91
N VAL A 228 -14.52 -5.74 -3.60
CA VAL A 228 -13.68 -6.37 -2.59
C VAL A 228 -12.51 -7.02 -3.31
N TRP A 229 -11.30 -6.50 -3.14
CA TRP A 229 -10.10 -7.19 -3.61
C TRP A 229 -9.69 -8.28 -2.63
N THR A 230 -9.54 -9.50 -3.12
CA THR A 230 -9.28 -10.68 -2.28
C THR A 230 -7.90 -10.57 -1.60
N GLY A 231 -6.88 -10.16 -2.36
CA GLY A 231 -5.53 -9.92 -1.84
C GLY A 231 -5.49 -8.81 -0.78
N VAL A 232 -6.17 -7.69 -1.03
CA VAL A 232 -6.27 -6.57 -0.08
C VAL A 232 -7.00 -6.98 1.19
N THR A 233 -8.07 -7.77 1.08
CA THR A 233 -8.78 -8.27 2.27
C THR A 233 -7.88 -9.11 3.16
N TYR A 234 -7.10 -10.04 2.58
CA TYR A 234 -6.15 -10.83 3.36
C TYR A 234 -5.00 -9.99 3.92
N ALA A 235 -4.56 -8.94 3.21
CA ALA A 235 -3.60 -7.97 3.73
C ALA A 235 -4.15 -7.22 4.96
N VAL A 236 -5.40 -6.74 4.89
CA VAL A 236 -6.09 -6.09 6.03
C VAL A 236 -6.23 -7.05 7.21
N ALA A 237 -6.62 -8.30 6.96
CA ALA A 237 -6.71 -9.32 7.99
C ALA A 237 -5.34 -9.60 8.65
N ALA A 238 -4.28 -9.73 7.85
CA ALA A 238 -2.93 -9.90 8.37
C ALA A 238 -2.47 -8.67 9.18
N PHE A 239 -2.83 -7.46 8.76
CA PHE A 239 -2.50 -6.25 9.50
C PHE A 239 -3.24 -6.18 10.85
N LEU A 240 -4.52 -6.57 10.88
CA LEU A 240 -5.28 -6.68 12.13
C LEU A 240 -4.61 -7.67 13.08
N LEU A 241 -4.17 -8.82 12.56
CA LEU A 241 -3.46 -9.83 13.33
C LEU A 241 -2.13 -9.30 13.89
N GLN A 242 -1.36 -8.56 13.10
CA GLN A 242 -0.11 -7.91 13.54
C GLN A 242 -0.31 -6.92 14.69
N LEU A 243 -1.49 -6.29 14.77
CA LEU A 243 -1.84 -5.37 15.86
C LEU A 243 -2.48 -6.08 17.07
N GLY A 244 -2.64 -7.41 17.03
CA GLY A 244 -3.23 -8.22 18.10
C GLY A 244 -4.76 -8.36 18.04
N GLU A 245 -5.39 -7.91 16.96
CA GLU A 245 -6.85 -7.91 16.78
C GLU A 245 -7.32 -9.23 16.14
N ILE A 246 -7.06 -10.35 16.83
CA ILE A 246 -7.20 -11.72 16.30
C ILE A 246 -8.62 -11.99 15.77
N ASP A 247 -9.65 -11.69 16.55
CA ASP A 247 -11.04 -11.97 16.16
C ASP A 247 -11.46 -11.17 14.92
N LYS A 248 -11.06 -9.89 14.86
CA LYS A 248 -11.34 -9.02 13.71
C LYS A 248 -10.60 -9.50 12.46
N ALA A 249 -9.36 -9.94 12.62
CA ALA A 249 -8.55 -10.49 11.54
C ALA A 249 -9.21 -11.73 10.91
N PHE A 250 -9.57 -12.72 11.73
CA PHE A 250 -10.21 -13.94 11.23
C PHE A 250 -11.62 -13.70 10.70
N HIS A 251 -12.39 -12.79 11.28
CA HIS A 251 -13.70 -12.39 10.73
C HIS A 251 -13.55 -11.76 9.33
N THR A 252 -12.57 -10.87 9.16
CA THR A 252 -12.30 -10.22 7.85
C THR A 252 -11.88 -11.26 6.80
N ALA A 253 -10.96 -12.16 7.14
CA ALA A 253 -10.49 -13.21 6.25
C ALA A 253 -11.59 -14.25 5.92
N SER A 254 -12.38 -14.66 6.92
CA SER A 254 -13.42 -15.67 6.74
C SER A 254 -14.52 -15.19 5.80
N GLY A 255 -14.87 -13.90 5.82
CA GLY A 255 -15.84 -13.34 4.86
C GLY A 255 -15.39 -13.51 3.40
N CYS A 256 -14.11 -13.25 3.11
CA CYS A 256 -13.56 -13.48 1.77
C CYS A 256 -13.53 -14.98 1.42
N TYR A 257 -13.08 -15.83 2.34
CA TYR A 257 -13.05 -17.28 2.17
C TYR A 257 -14.45 -17.85 1.88
N GLU A 258 -15.43 -17.58 2.73
CA GLU A 258 -16.80 -18.10 2.57
C GLU A 258 -17.43 -17.61 1.27
N THR A 259 -17.18 -16.36 0.87
CA THR A 259 -17.69 -15.84 -0.40
C THR A 259 -17.10 -16.60 -1.57
N CYS A 260 -15.77 -16.65 -1.64
CA CYS A 260 -15.06 -17.22 -2.78
C CYS A 260 -15.25 -18.73 -2.86
N PHE A 261 -15.13 -19.43 -1.73
CA PHE A 261 -15.09 -20.88 -1.68
C PHE A 261 -16.46 -21.50 -1.41
N GLU A 262 -17.25 -20.99 -0.48
CA GLU A 262 -18.49 -21.67 -0.06
C GLU A 262 -19.74 -21.20 -0.83
N ARG A 263 -19.74 -19.96 -1.36
CA ARG A 263 -20.92 -19.37 -2.03
C ARG A 263 -20.77 -19.20 -3.54
N ALA A 264 -19.62 -18.69 -4.00
CA ALA A 264 -19.41 -18.37 -5.41
C ALA A 264 -18.83 -19.54 -6.23
N GLY A 265 -18.27 -20.57 -5.57
CA GLY A 265 -17.69 -21.73 -6.26
C GLY A 265 -16.41 -21.41 -7.04
N LEU A 266 -15.62 -20.46 -6.56
CA LEU A 266 -14.38 -19.98 -7.20
C LEU A 266 -13.13 -20.67 -6.64
N GLN A 267 -13.28 -21.87 -6.07
CA GLN A 267 -12.13 -22.64 -5.59
C GLN A 267 -11.15 -22.91 -6.74
N TYR A 268 -9.85 -22.75 -6.48
CA TYR A 268 -8.76 -22.89 -7.47
C TYR A 268 -8.78 -21.87 -8.61
N GLN A 269 -9.65 -20.87 -8.54
CA GLN A 269 -9.77 -19.76 -9.49
C GLN A 269 -10.11 -18.46 -8.73
N THR A 270 -9.53 -18.28 -7.54
CA THR A 270 -9.76 -17.11 -6.69
C THR A 270 -9.57 -15.83 -7.51
N PRO A 271 -10.59 -14.96 -7.62
CA PRO A 271 -10.53 -13.79 -8.47
C PRO A 271 -9.74 -12.66 -7.79
N GLU A 272 -9.39 -11.64 -8.59
CA GLU A 272 -8.94 -10.35 -8.05
C GLU A 272 -10.03 -9.72 -7.17
N ALA A 273 -11.22 -9.58 -7.72
CA ALA A 273 -12.31 -8.81 -7.14
C ALA A 273 -13.62 -9.61 -7.01
N LEU A 274 -14.39 -9.28 -5.97
CA LEU A 274 -15.76 -9.73 -5.72
C LEU A 274 -16.70 -8.53 -5.61
N TYR A 275 -17.96 -8.72 -6.00
CA TYR A 275 -19.02 -7.72 -5.85
C TYR A 275 -20.16 -8.28 -5.00
N GLU A 276 -20.78 -7.41 -4.19
CA GLU A 276 -22.04 -7.75 -3.51
C GLU A 276 -23.14 -7.96 -4.55
N THR A 277 -23.71 -9.17 -4.58
CA THR A 277 -24.88 -9.48 -5.43
C THR A 277 -26.08 -8.75 -4.84
N ARG A 278 -26.65 -7.82 -5.62
CA ARG A 278 -27.83 -7.03 -5.22
C ARG A 278 -29.13 -7.81 -5.41
#